data_AF-A0A1N7SQB5-F1
#
_entry.id   AF-A0A1N7SQB5-F1
#
_cell.length_a   1.000
_cell.length_b   1.000
_cell.length_c   1.000
_cell.angle_alpha   90.00
_cell.angle_beta   90.00
_cell.angle_gamma   90.00
#
_symmetry.space_group_name_H-M   'P 1'
#
loop_
_entity.id
_entity.type
_entity.pdbx_description
1 polymer ?
#
loop_
_entity_poly.entity_id
_entity_poly.type
_entity_poly.pdbx_seq_one_letter_code
_entity_poly.pdbx_strand_id
1 'polypeptide(L)' 'MYAVDLETRDEAEWFLATDPFAQVDLFERVMITRWRKACFDGECCL' A
#
# COMPACT_ATOMS: atom_id res chain seq x y z
N MET A 1 -3.43 6.33 4.11
CA MET A 1 -2.12 5.69 3.90
C MET A 1 -2.31 4.20 4.11
N TYR A 2 -2.06 3.38 3.09
CA TYR A 2 -2.18 1.93 3.16
C TYR A 2 -0.79 1.30 3.31
N ALA A 3 -0.65 0.36 4.24
CA ALA A 3 0.50 -0.53 4.33
C ALA A 3 -0.04 -1.95 4.16
N VAL A 4 0.23 -2.54 3.00
CA VAL A 4 -0.26 -3.86 2.61
C VAL A 4 0.92 -4.78 2.38
N ASP A 5 0.76 -6.04 2.77
CA ASP A 5 1.73 -7.10 2.50
C ASP A 5 1.33 -7.76 1.18
N LEU A 6 2.03 -7.39 0.11
CA LEU A 6 1.80 -7.87 -1.25
C LEU A 6 3.16 -8.20 -1.88
N GLU A 7 3.21 -9.27 -2.67
CA GLU A 7 4.46 -9.74 -3.28
C GLU A 7 4.87 -8.86 -4.46
N THR A 8 3.89 -8.39 -5.23
CA THR A 8 4.11 -7.67 -6.48
C THR A 8 3.50 -6.28 -6.50
N ARG A 9 4.00 -5.44 -7.40
CA ARG A 9 3.42 -4.12 -7.63
C ARG A 9 2.06 -4.20 -8.32
N ASP A 10 1.88 -5.17 -9.22
CA ASP A 10 0.62 -5.38 -9.95
C ASP A 10 -0.54 -5.66 -8.98
N GLU A 11 -0.32 -6.49 -7.97
CA GLU A 11 -1.31 -6.74 -6.91
C GLU A 11 -1.66 -5.46 -6.13
N ALA A 12 -0.69 -4.58 -5.89
CA ALA A 12 -0.94 -3.31 -5.22
C ALA A 12 -1.79 -2.37 -6.09
N GLU A 13 -1.54 -2.35 -7.40
CA GLU A 13 -2.34 -1.60 -8.38
C GLU A 13 -3.77 -2.15 -8.48
N TRP A 14 -3.93 -3.48 -8.48
CA TRP A 14 -5.24 -4.12 -8.47
C TRP A 14 -6.01 -3.86 -7.16
N PHE A 15 -5.34 -3.97 -6.01
CA PHE A 15 -5.94 -3.66 -4.71
C PHE A 15 -6.49 -2.23 -4.68
N LEU A 16 -5.70 -1.27 -5.17
CA LEU A 16 -6.13 0.12 -5.31
C LEU A 16 -7.29 0.27 -6.30
N ALA A 17 -7.28 -0.42 -7.44
CA ALA A 17 -8.39 -0.35 -8.41
C ALA A 17 -9.71 -0.89 -7.85
N THR A 18 -9.66 -1.87 -6.94
CA THR A 18 -10.86 -2.40 -6.26
C THR A 18 -11.34 -1.53 -5.11
N ASP A 19 -10.55 -0.56 -4.66
CA ASP A 19 -10.91 0.32 -3.56
C ASP A 19 -12.09 1.24 -3.93
N PRO A 20 -13.13 1.36 -3.07
CA PRO A 20 -14.30 2.19 -3.36
C PRO A 20 -13.97 3.67 -3.59
N PHE A 21 -12.92 4.19 -2.97
CA PHE A 21 -12.48 5.58 -3.12
C PHE A 21 -11.76 5.81 -4.45
N ALA A 22 -11.06 4.79 -4.97
CA ALA A 22 -10.49 4.83 -6.32
C ALA A 22 -11.58 4.84 -7.40
N GLN A 23 -12.71 4.16 -7.17
CA GLN A 23 -13.83 4.13 -8.12
C GLN A 23 -14.57 5.47 -8.25
N VAL A 24 -14.49 6.32 -7.24
CA VAL A 24 -15.12 7.65 -7.23
C VAL A 24 -14.12 8.78 -7.52
N ASP A 25 -12.95 8.45 -8.08
CA ASP A 25 -11.89 9.38 -8.48
C ASP A 25 -11.50 10.36 -7.34
N LEU A 26 -11.47 9.86 -6.10
CA LEU A 26 -11.22 10.70 -4.92
C LEU A 26 -9.78 11.19 -4.83
N PHE A 27 -8.84 10.46 -5.45
CA PHE A 27 -7.40 10.71 -5.31
C PHE A 27 -6.84 11.38 -6.57
N GLU A 28 -6.36 12.61 -6.43
CA GLU A 28 -5.65 13.32 -7.52
C GLU A 28 -4.33 12.63 -7.90
N ARG A 29 -3.65 12.00 -6.93
CA ARG A 29 -2.40 11.28 -7.16
C ARG A 29 -2.21 10.14 -6.16
N VAL A 30 -1.86 8.97 -6.68
CA VAL A 30 -1.47 7.79 -5.88
C VAL A 30 0.01 7.50 -6.09
N MET A 31 0.73 7.19 -5.00
CA MET A 31 2.13 6.78 -5.04
C MET A 31 2.29 5.44 -4.34
N ILE A 32 2.80 4.45 -5.07
CA ILE A 32 3.09 3.11 -4.55
C ILE A 32 4.59 3.01 -4.31
N THR A 33 4.98 2.88 -3.05
CA THR A 33 6.37 2.71 -2.63
C THR A 33 6.54 1.41 -1.88
N ARG A 34 7.61 0.66 -2.20
CA ARG A 34 8.00 -0.51 -1.41
C ARG A 34 8.51 -0.02 -0.06
N TRP A 35 7.89 -0.50 1.01
CA TRP A 35 8.24 -0.11 2.37
C TRP A 35 8.48 -1.35 3.24
N ARG A 36 9.33 -1.18 4.28
CA ARG A 36 9.55 -2.18 5.33
C ARG A 36 9.40 -1.52 6.69
N LYS A 37 8.81 -2.25 7.64
CA LYS A 37 8.76 -1.82 9.04
C LYS A 37 10.18 -1.84 9.62
N ALA A 38 10.63 -0.72 10.19
CA ALA A 38 11.89 -0.65 10.92
C ALA A 38 11.78 -1.29 12.31
N CYS A 39 10.58 -1.28 12.89
CA CYS A 39 10.26 -2.02 14.09
C CYS A 39 8.92 -2.75 13.89
N PHE A 40 8.86 -4.03 14.21
CA PHE A 40 7.66 -4.83 14.14
C PHE A 40 7.53 -5.65 15.43
N ASP A 41 6.35 -5.63 16.03
CA ASP A 41 6.07 -6.37 17.28
C ASP A 41 7.00 -6.05 18.48
N GLY A 42 7.42 -4.79 18.60
CA GLY A 42 8.35 -4.38 19.67
C GLY A 42 9.81 -4.77 19.41
N GLU A 43 10.10 -5.46 18.30
CA GLU A 43 11.45 -5.80 17.86
C GLU A 43 11.94 -4.79 16.83
N CYS A 44 13.20 -4.33 16.97
CA CYS A 44 13.86 -3.53 15.95
C CYS A 44 14.30 -4.43 14.79
N CYS A 45 13.64 -4.32 13.64
CA CYS A 45 13.92 -5.06 12.41
C CYS A 45 14.85 -4.26 11.46
N LEU A 46 15.76 -3.46 12.03
CA LEU A 46 16.63 -2.53 11.30
C LEU A 46 17.76 -3.28 10.60
#